data_AF-A0A2G2ZTS6-F1
#
_entry.id   AF-A0A2G2ZTS6-F1
#
_cell.length_a   1.000
_cell.length_b   1.000
_cell.length_c   1.000
_cell.angle_alpha   90.00
_cell.angle_beta   90.00
_cell.angle_gamma   90.00
#
_symmetry.space_group_name_H-M   'P 1'
#
loop_
_entity.id
_entity.type
_entity.pdbx_description
1 polymer ?
#
loop_
_entity_poly.entity_id
_entity_poly.type
_entity_poly.pdbx_seq_one_letter_code
_entity_poly.pdbx_strand_id
1 'polypeptide(L)'
;MNKSQNHPIKVVGSINGLISLAIEEKDLFLWNPSVSKLKNSLTGRFTSYGFGYDELYDDYKVVGITKYLCYDDSRYNVGKVYSLNNNSWKRLDDFQIVIQFPRSGVFVNGKLHWTNTAKRFGYHNDWDIIFVDLADGR
;
A
#
# COMPACT_ATOMS: atom_id res chain seq x y z
N MET A 1 18.93 1.59 -32.15
CA MET A 1 17.54 1.87 -31.73
C MET A 1 17.42 1.52 -30.25
N ASN A 2 17.32 2.51 -29.38
CA ASN A 2 17.13 2.28 -27.94
C ASN A 2 15.68 1.82 -27.71
N LYS A 3 15.50 0.58 -27.24
CA LYS A 3 14.22 0.16 -26.67
C LYS A 3 14.02 0.99 -25.40
N SER A 4 12.97 1.81 -25.35
CA SER A 4 12.54 2.43 -24.09
C SER A 4 12.29 1.30 -23.08
N GLN A 5 12.99 1.35 -21.94
CA GLN A 5 12.70 0.45 -20.84
C GLN A 5 11.25 0.68 -20.42
N ASN A 6 10.38 -0.31 -20.61
CA ASN A 6 8.96 -0.18 -20.34
C ASN A 6 8.76 -0.41 -18.84
N HIS A 7 8.74 0.67 -18.05
CA HIS A 7 8.53 0.57 -16.61
C HIS A 7 7.07 0.20 -16.34
N PRO A 8 6.78 -0.92 -15.66
CA PRO A 8 5.41 -1.29 -15.37
C PRO A 8 4.76 -0.25 -14.46
N ILE A 9 3.64 0.30 -14.91
CA ILE A 9 2.78 1.22 -14.15
C ILE A 9 1.59 0.42 -13.63
N LYS A 10 1.33 0.52 -12.32
CA LYS A 10 0.20 -0.12 -11.65
C LYS A 10 -0.67 0.95 -11.00
N VAL A 11 -1.98 0.86 -11.19
CA VAL A 11 -2.93 1.65 -10.41
C VAL A 11 -3.04 1.02 -9.02
N VAL A 12 -2.73 1.80 -7.98
CA VAL A 12 -2.86 1.39 -6.59
C VAL A 12 -4.32 1.49 -6.15
N GLY A 13 -4.98 2.59 -6.49
CA GLY A 13 -6.37 2.87 -6.20
C GLY A 13 -6.78 4.26 -6.67
N SER A 14 -8.06 4.56 -6.57
CA SER A 14 -8.60 5.89 -6.84
C SER A 14 -9.66 6.26 -5.80
N ILE A 15 -9.67 7.54 -5.41
CA ILE A 15 -10.67 8.10 -4.50
C ILE A 15 -10.74 9.61 -4.72
N ASN A 16 -11.95 10.19 -4.69
CA ASN A 16 -12.20 11.63 -4.82
C ASN A 16 -11.53 12.30 -6.05
N GLY A 17 -11.49 11.59 -7.18
CA GLY A 17 -10.88 12.08 -8.43
C GLY A 17 -9.34 12.04 -8.45
N LEU A 18 -8.68 11.59 -7.38
CA LEU A 18 -7.26 11.30 -7.36
C LEU A 18 -6.98 9.82 -7.68
N ILE A 19 -5.92 9.58 -8.44
CA ILE A 19 -5.43 8.25 -8.80
C ILE A 19 -4.03 8.09 -8.20
N SER A 20 -3.81 7.02 -7.44
CA SER A 20 -2.47 6.64 -6.99
C SER A 20 -1.88 5.62 -7.97
N LEU A 21 -0.67 5.92 -8.44
CA LEU A 21 0.08 5.13 -9.41
C LEU A 21 1.38 4.66 -8.78
N ALA A 22 1.73 3.38 -8.96
CA ALA A 22 3.04 2.84 -8.61
C ALA A 22 3.82 2.51 -9.89
N ILE A 23 5.05 3.03 -10.00
CA ILE A 23 5.99 2.77 -11.10
C ILE A 23 7.15 1.94 -10.54
N GLU A 24 7.47 0.82 -11.20
CA GLU A 24 8.49 -0.15 -10.75
C GLU A 24 8.32 -0.68 -9.32
N GLU A 25 7.15 -0.53 -8.71
CA GLU A 25 6.91 -0.84 -7.28
C GLU A 25 7.78 0.00 -6.30
N LYS A 26 8.40 1.09 -6.77
CA LYS A 26 9.29 1.96 -5.97
C LYS A 26 8.79 3.40 -5.85
N ASP A 27 8.23 3.91 -6.94
CA ASP A 27 7.86 5.31 -7.07
C ASP A 27 6.34 5.43 -7.10
N LEU A 28 5.78 6.12 -6.11
CA LEU A 28 4.35 6.36 -6.01
C LEU A 28 3.99 7.77 -6.43
N PHE A 29 3.09 7.92 -7.38
CA PHE A 29 2.60 9.21 -7.82
C PHE A 29 1.13 9.38 -7.51
N LEU A 30 0.75 10.62 -7.20
CA LEU A 30 -0.66 11.01 -7.09
C LEU A 30 -1.01 11.86 -8.30
N TRP A 31 -1.97 11.39 -9.08
CA TRP A 31 -2.41 12.04 -10.30
C TRP A 31 -3.85 12.54 -10.17
N ASN A 32 -4.07 13.82 -10.41
CA ASN A 32 -5.37 14.39 -10.70
C ASN A 32 -5.51 14.55 -12.22
N PRO A 33 -6.24 13.66 -12.92
CA PRO A 33 -6.42 13.74 -14.36
C PRO A 33 -7.21 14.98 -14.80
N SER A 34 -8.13 15.48 -13.98
CA SER A 34 -9.02 16.60 -14.33
C SER A 34 -8.30 17.94 -14.46
N VAL A 35 -7.14 18.09 -13.82
CA VAL A 35 -6.31 19.31 -13.92
C VAL A 35 -4.89 19.00 -14.40
N SER A 36 -4.66 17.79 -14.91
CA SER A 36 -3.34 17.32 -15.39
C SER A 36 -2.21 17.54 -14.38
N LYS A 37 -2.51 17.45 -13.08
CA LYS A 37 -1.52 17.63 -12.01
C LYS A 37 -1.02 16.29 -11.51
N LEU A 38 0.29 16.09 -11.57
CA LEU A 38 1.00 14.97 -10.97
C LEU A 38 1.78 15.49 -9.76
N LYS A 39 1.54 14.91 -8.58
CA LYS A 39 2.30 15.19 -7.36
C LYS A 39 3.30 14.05 -7.11
N ASN A 40 4.46 14.44 -6.60
CA ASN A 40 5.75 13.74 -6.56
C ASN A 40 5.72 12.26 -6.17
N SER A 41 6.80 11.57 -6.57
CA SER A 41 7.18 10.22 -6.14
C SER A 41 7.31 10.15 -4.61
N LEU A 42 6.41 9.42 -3.96
CA LEU A 42 6.61 8.95 -2.59
C LEU A 42 7.57 7.77 -2.69
N THR A 43 8.82 7.99 -2.31
CA THR A 43 9.82 6.93 -2.36
C THR A 43 9.56 5.96 -1.22
N GLY A 44 9.41 4.69 -1.58
CA GLY A 44 9.32 3.61 -0.62
C GLY A 44 9.24 2.29 -1.37
N ARG A 45 10.11 1.34 -1.03
CA ARG A 45 10.10 0.03 -1.69
C ARG A 45 9.17 -0.91 -0.94
N PHE A 46 7.96 -1.05 -1.46
CA PHE A 46 6.95 -1.93 -0.89
C PHE A 46 6.49 -2.95 -1.91
N THR A 47 6.16 -4.14 -1.41
CA THR A 47 5.64 -5.25 -2.22
C THR A 47 4.14 -5.14 -2.44
N SER A 48 3.42 -4.36 -1.62
CA SER A 48 2.02 -4.04 -1.82
C SER A 48 1.73 -2.62 -1.34
N TYR A 49 0.73 -2.01 -1.96
CA TYR A 49 0.25 -0.67 -1.67
C TYR A 49 -1.26 -0.66 -1.51
N GLY A 50 -1.79 0.25 -0.70
CA GLY A 50 -3.20 0.61 -0.69
C GLY A 50 -3.32 2.14 -0.61
N PHE A 51 -4.31 2.70 -1.28
CA PHE A 51 -4.55 4.15 -1.33
C PHE A 51 -5.97 4.45 -0.87
N GLY A 52 -6.11 5.41 0.04
CA GLY A 52 -7.41 5.77 0.59
C GLY A 52 -7.42 7.18 1.17
N TYR A 53 -8.59 7.56 1.67
CA TYR A 53 -8.85 8.87 2.24
C TYR A 53 -9.28 8.71 3.70
N ASP A 54 -8.63 9.47 4.58
CA ASP A 54 -8.95 9.56 5.98
C ASP A 54 -9.86 10.77 6.20
N GLU A 55 -11.16 10.51 6.34
CA GLU A 55 -12.18 11.54 6.51
C GLU A 55 -12.02 12.33 7.82
N LEU A 56 -11.46 11.71 8.86
CA LEU A 56 -11.32 12.35 10.17
C LEU A 56 -10.28 13.47 10.14
N TYR A 57 -9.23 13.31 9.34
CA TYR A 57 -8.09 14.23 9.28
C TYR A 57 -7.95 14.93 7.93
N ASP A 58 -8.91 14.76 7.03
CA ASP A 58 -8.90 15.28 5.65
C ASP A 58 -7.55 14.99 4.97
N ASP A 59 -7.13 13.72 5.01
CA ASP A 59 -5.80 13.32 4.58
C ASP A 59 -5.85 12.15 3.60
N TYR A 60 -5.13 12.28 2.49
CA TYR A 60 -4.90 11.17 1.58
C TYR A 60 -3.74 10.34 2.09
N LYS A 61 -3.98 9.04 2.29
CA LYS A 61 -2.98 8.14 2.85
C LYS A 61 -2.66 7.00 1.91
N VAL A 62 -1.40 6.59 1.94
CA VAL A 62 -0.93 5.39 1.26
C VAL A 62 -0.37 4.42 2.28
N VAL A 63 -0.87 3.20 2.32
CA VAL A 63 -0.27 2.12 3.11
C VAL A 63 0.65 1.32 2.21
N GLY A 64 1.93 1.28 2.54
CA GLY A 64 2.93 0.44 1.91
C GLY A 64 3.26 -0.75 2.81
N ILE A 65 3.39 -1.93 2.21
CA ILE A 65 3.68 -3.17 2.92
C ILE A 65 4.96 -3.80 2.34
N THR A 66 5.96 -4.01 3.18
CA THR A 66 7.23 -4.65 2.79
C THR A 66 7.34 -6.02 3.45
N LYS A 67 7.77 -7.02 2.66
CA LYS A 67 8.10 -8.36 3.15
C LYS A 67 9.53 -8.42 3.68
N TYR A 68 9.69 -8.81 4.94
CA TYR A 68 10.99 -9.10 5.53
C TYR A 68 11.20 -10.61 5.68
N LEU A 69 12.42 -11.06 5.39
CA LEU A 69 12.93 -12.40 5.71
C LEU A 69 13.83 -12.25 6.93
N CYS A 70 13.53 -13.00 7.99
CA CYS A 70 14.35 -13.02 9.19
C CYS A 70 15.41 -14.11 9.13
N TYR A 71 16.40 -14.01 10.00
CA TYR A 71 17.49 -14.98 10.09
C TYR A 71 17.02 -16.38 10.50
N ASP A 72 15.89 -16.46 11.21
CA ASP A 72 15.23 -17.70 11.63
C ASP A 72 14.24 -18.25 10.59
N ASP A 73 14.31 -17.77 9.34
CA ASP A 73 13.39 -18.09 8.24
C ASP A 73 11.93 -17.66 8.49
N SER A 74 11.66 -16.90 9.56
CA SER A 74 10.35 -16.30 9.77
C SER A 74 10.11 -15.16 8.77
N ARG A 75 8.88 -15.07 8.27
CA ARG A 75 8.44 -14.02 7.34
C ARG A 75 7.41 -13.15 8.03
N TYR A 76 7.72 -11.87 8.22
CA TYR A 76 6.73 -10.88 8.62
C TYR A 76 6.70 -9.73 7.62
N ASN A 77 5.52 -9.14 7.43
CA ASN A 77 5.42 -7.88 6.70
C ASN A 77 5.46 -6.72 7.68
N VAL A 78 6.07 -5.61 7.27
CA VAL A 78 5.99 -4.32 7.98
C VAL A 78 5.08 -3.41 7.16
N GLY A 79 4.07 -2.87 7.82
CA GLY A 79 3.21 -1.83 7.26
C GLY A 79 3.78 -0.45 7.59
N LYS A 80 3.75 0.45 6.61
CA LYS A 80 3.97 1.88 6.80
C LYS A 80 2.83 2.65 6.18
N VAL A 81 2.43 3.74 6.81
CA VAL A 81 1.44 4.68 6.28
C VAL A 81 2.13 5.98 5.91
N TYR A 82 1.92 6.45 4.70
CA TYR A 82 2.28 7.78 4.26
C TYR A 82 1.06 8.69 4.43
N SER A 83 1.29 9.86 5.02
CA SER A 83 0.32 10.96 5.10
C SER A 83 0.69 12.04 4.10
N LEU A 84 -0.26 12.44 3.25
CA LEU A 84 -0.04 13.51 2.29
C LEU A 84 0.08 14.86 2.99
N ASN A 85 -0.69 15.07 4.05
CA ASN A 85 -0.67 16.28 4.86
C ASN A 85 0.67 16.43 5.61
N ASN A 86 1.17 15.35 6.19
CA ASN A 86 2.44 15.37 6.95
C ASN A 86 3.68 15.13 6.08
N ASN A 87 3.48 14.83 4.79
CA ASN A 87 4.52 14.51 3.82
C ASN A 87 5.57 13.50 4.35
N SER A 88 5.12 12.48 5.08
CA SER A 88 6.02 11.55 5.77
C SER A 88 5.43 10.16 5.91
N TRP A 89 6.33 9.17 5.97
CA TRP A 89 6.02 7.77 6.27
C TRP A 89 6.12 7.52 7.77
N LYS A 90 5.12 6.85 8.33
CA LYS A 90 5.10 6.34 9.70
C LYS A 90 4.95 4.82 9.70
N ARG A 91 5.60 4.14 10.64
CA ARG A 91 5.47 2.69 10.83
C ARG A 91 4.14 2.38 11.52
N LEU A 92 3.48 1.30 11.12
CA LEU A 92 2.34 0.72 11.84
C LEU A 92 2.91 -0.28 12.85
N ASP A 93 2.74 -0.01 14.14
CA ASP A 93 3.40 -0.77 15.21
C ASP A 93 2.83 -2.19 15.37
N ASP A 94 1.52 -2.37 15.20
CA ASP A 94 0.83 -3.67 15.33
C ASP A 94 0.67 -4.43 14.01
N PHE A 95 1.37 -4.02 12.95
CA PHE A 95 1.23 -4.64 11.63
C PHE A 95 2.19 -5.82 11.46
N GLN A 96 1.79 -7.02 11.92
CA GLN A 96 2.53 -8.27 11.74
C GLN A 96 1.69 -9.31 10.99
N ILE A 97 1.63 -9.20 9.67
CA ILE A 97 0.78 -10.08 8.85
C ILE A 97 1.61 -10.73 7.74
N VAL A 98 1.20 -11.88 7.21
CA VAL A 98 1.87 -12.63 6.13
C VAL A 98 1.08 -12.56 4.83
N ILE A 99 1.06 -11.39 4.18
CA ILE A 99 0.49 -11.25 2.84
C ILE A 99 1.29 -12.10 1.86
N GLN A 100 0.64 -13.13 1.32
CA GLN A 100 1.25 -14.04 0.35
C GLN A 100 1.11 -13.56 -1.10
N PHE A 101 0.15 -12.68 -1.38
CA PHE A 101 -0.13 -12.19 -2.72
C PHE A 101 -0.04 -10.65 -2.76
N PRO A 102 0.88 -10.06 -3.54
CA PRO A 102 1.09 -8.61 -3.61
C PRO A 102 0.00 -7.88 -4.40
N ARG A 103 -1.26 -8.09 -4.03
CA ARG A 103 -2.39 -7.30 -4.56
C ARG A 103 -2.46 -5.97 -3.83
N SER A 104 -2.88 -4.94 -4.54
CA SER A 104 -3.13 -3.64 -3.93
C SER A 104 -4.29 -3.75 -2.95
N GLY A 105 -4.24 -2.99 -1.86
CA GLY A 105 -5.31 -2.89 -0.89
C GLY A 105 -6.51 -2.18 -1.50
N VAL A 106 -7.71 -2.63 -1.13
CA VAL A 106 -8.97 -2.03 -1.58
C VAL A 106 -9.50 -1.13 -0.48
N PHE A 107 -9.82 0.12 -0.82
CA PHE A 107 -10.38 1.09 0.12
C PHE A 107 -11.90 0.98 0.19
N VAL A 108 -12.42 0.73 1.39
CA VAL A 108 -13.86 0.64 1.68
C VAL A 108 -14.10 1.21 3.08
N ASN A 109 -15.02 2.17 3.19
CA ASN A 109 -15.52 2.69 4.47
C ASN A 109 -14.42 3.12 5.46
N GLY A 110 -13.48 3.96 5.02
CA GLY A 110 -12.37 4.46 5.84
C GLY A 110 -11.21 3.48 6.04
N LYS A 111 -11.31 2.26 5.52
CA LYS A 111 -10.36 1.17 5.77
C LYS A 111 -9.77 0.64 4.47
N LEU A 112 -8.51 0.23 4.53
CA LEU A 112 -7.88 -0.52 3.46
C LEU A 112 -7.89 -2.00 3.78
N HIS A 113 -8.33 -2.83 2.83
CA HIS A 113 -8.47 -4.28 2.99
C HIS A 113 -7.51 -5.05 2.08
N TRP A 114 -6.91 -6.11 2.62
CA TRP A 114 -6.09 -7.05 1.86
C TRP A 114 -6.50 -8.49 2.16
N THR A 115 -6.35 -9.37 1.18
CA THR A 115 -6.46 -10.81 1.38
C THR A 115 -5.17 -11.36 1.97
N ASN A 116 -5.29 -12.10 3.04
CA ASN A 116 -4.22 -12.81 3.72
C ASN A 116 -4.43 -14.32 3.61
N THR A 117 -3.37 -15.11 3.72
CA THR A 117 -3.49 -16.56 3.93
C THR A 117 -2.95 -16.90 5.30
N ALA A 118 -3.72 -17.69 6.07
CA ALA A 118 -3.32 -18.17 7.38
C ALA A 118 -2.23 -19.27 7.29
N LYS A 119 -1.21 -19.12 6.44
CA LYS A 119 -0.11 -20.10 6.36
C LYS A 119 0.87 -19.87 7.50
N ARG A 120 0.48 -20.29 8.71
CA ARG A 120 1.47 -20.60 9.74
C ARG A 120 2.03 -22.02 9.53
N PHE A 121 1.23 -23.08 9.42
CA PHE A 121 1.77 -24.44 9.16
C PHE A 121 0.67 -25.37 8.61
N GLY A 122 0.80 -25.94 7.39
CA GLY A 122 -0.06 -27.04 6.91
C GLY A 122 -1.22 -26.69 5.94
N TYR A 123 -1.71 -27.73 5.25
CA TYR A 123 -2.53 -27.72 4.02
C TYR A 123 -4.02 -27.33 4.19
N HIS A 124 -4.34 -26.11 4.59
CA HIS A 124 -5.71 -25.57 4.49
C HIS A 124 -5.75 -24.23 3.74
N ASN A 125 -6.75 -24.09 2.85
CA ASN A 125 -6.99 -22.92 1.99
C ASN A 125 -7.73 -21.80 2.74
N ASP A 126 -7.33 -21.49 3.97
CA ASP A 126 -8.02 -20.49 4.77
C ASP A 126 -7.54 -19.09 4.38
N TRP A 127 -8.46 -18.34 3.77
CA TRP A 127 -8.29 -16.96 3.37
C TRP A 127 -8.93 -16.06 4.41
N ASP A 128 -8.17 -15.09 4.90
CA ASP A 128 -8.67 -14.05 5.78
C ASP A 128 -8.61 -12.69 5.09
N ILE A 129 -9.45 -11.76 5.54
CA ILE A 129 -9.36 -10.35 5.15
C ILE A 129 -8.79 -9.60 6.34
N ILE A 130 -7.69 -8.91 6.11
CA ILE A 130 -7.10 -7.98 7.06
C ILE A 130 -7.42 -6.56 6.64
N PHE A 131 -7.42 -5.64 7.59
CA PHE A 131 -7.60 -4.24 7.28
C PHE A 131 -6.71 -3.33 8.11
N VAL A 132 -6.45 -2.15 7.56
CA VAL A 132 -5.86 -1.01 8.26
C VAL A 132 -6.90 0.09 8.31
N ASP A 133 -7.24 0.53 9.51
CA ASP A 133 -8.02 1.75 9.70
C ASP A 133 -7.11 2.95 9.46
N LEU A 134 -7.49 3.83 8.52
CA LEU A 134 -6.67 4.99 8.19
C LEU A 134 -6.68 6.05 9.29
N ALA A 135 -7.72 6.06 10.15
CA ALA A 135 -7.84 7.01 11.25
C ALA A 135 -6.95 6.65 12.44
N ASP A 136 -6.64 5.37 12.65
CA ASP A 136 -5.87 4.86 13.81
C ASP A 136 -4.35 4.99 13.65
N GLY A 137 -3.87 5.49 12.50
CA GLY A 137 -2.45 5.57 12.12
C GLY A 137 -1.60 6.65 12.81
N ARG A 138 -2.13 7.28 13.87
CA ARG A 138 -1.39 7.60 15.10
C ARG A 138 0.10 7.70 15.04
#